data_AF-A0A0P8YWD8-F1
#
_entry.id   AF-A0A0P8YWD8-F1
#
_cell.length_a   1.000
_cell.length_b   1.000
_cell.length_c   1.000
_cell.angle_alpha   90.00
_cell.angle_beta   90.00
_cell.angle_gamma   90.00
#
_symmetry.space_group_name_H-M   'P 1'
#
loop_
_entity.id
_entity.type
_entity.pdbx_description
1 polymer ?
#
loop_
_entity_poly.entity_id
_entity_poly.type
_entity_poly.pdbx_seq_one_letter_code
_entity_poly.pdbx_strand_id
1 'polypeptide(L)'
;ILLDAPCTATGTIRRHPDLPYAKDGSDFPTLFKLQERMIDHALSQLKPGGRLVFCTCSLLPDEGEIQVEDALKRHQDLTVEPIKLAGFDPAWTTDEGGLR
;
A
#
# COMPACT_ATOMS: atom_id res chain seq x y z
N ILE A 1 -3.88 5.28 12.35
CA ILE A 1 -4.05 6.14 11.16
C ILE A 1 -4.47 5.24 10.01
N LEU A 2 -5.46 5.65 9.22
CA LEU A 2 -5.76 5.04 7.92
C LEU A 2 -5.16 5.94 6.85
N LEU A 3 -4.29 5.37 6.01
CA LEU A 3 -3.67 6.01 4.87
C LEU A 3 -4.17 5.32 3.61
N ASP A 4 -5.25 5.86 3.05
CA ASP A 4 -5.68 5.55 1.69
C ASP A 4 -4.87 6.43 0.73
N ALA A 5 -3.83 5.85 0.16
CA ALA A 5 -2.80 6.61 -0.54
C ALA A 5 -3.16 6.83 -2.02
N PRO A 6 -2.84 8.00 -2.60
CA PRO A 6 -2.98 8.21 -4.03
C PRO A 6 -2.10 7.22 -4.79
N CYS A 7 -2.69 6.51 -5.75
CA CYS A 7 -2.01 5.43 -6.50
C CYS A 7 -2.35 5.44 -7.99
N THR A 8 -1.80 4.49 -8.74
CA THR A 8 -2.06 4.37 -10.17
C THR A 8 -3.50 3.98 -10.50
N ALA A 9 -4.23 3.40 -9.54
CA ALA A 9 -5.60 2.89 -9.66
C ALA A 9 -5.73 1.72 -10.66
N THR A 10 -4.65 1.01 -10.96
CA THR A 10 -4.65 -0.13 -11.90
C THR A 10 -5.58 -1.27 -11.46
N GLY A 11 -5.91 -1.41 -10.17
CA GLY A 11 -6.93 -2.36 -9.69
C GLY A 11 -8.36 -1.99 -10.03
N THR A 12 -8.58 -0.79 -10.57
CA THR A 12 -9.91 -0.29 -10.92
C THR A 12 -10.22 -0.36 -12.42
N ILE A 13 -9.34 -0.93 -13.25
CA ILE A 13 -9.48 -0.99 -14.72
C ILE A 13 -10.83 -1.56 -15.16
N ARG A 14 -11.40 -2.55 -14.45
CA ARG A 14 -12.74 -3.08 -14.75
C ARG A 14 -13.84 -2.01 -14.66
N ARG A 15 -13.72 -1.06 -13.72
CA ARG A 15 -14.66 0.06 -13.52
C ARG A 15 -14.29 1.28 -14.37
N HIS A 16 -13.01 1.44 -14.69
CA HIS A 16 -12.44 2.55 -15.47
C HIS A 16 -11.55 2.01 -16.61
N PRO A 17 -12.16 1.48 -17.69
CA PRO A 17 -11.43 0.80 -18.77
C PRO A 17 -10.57 1.73 -19.63
N ASP A 18 -10.72 3.04 -19.45
CA ASP A 18 -9.92 4.10 -20.07
C ASP A 18 -8.55 4.28 -19.41
N LEU A 19 -8.36 3.85 -18.15
CA LEU A 19 -7.13 4.02 -17.40
C LEU A 19 -5.84 3.56 -18.13
N PRO A 20 -5.81 2.38 -18.78
CA PRO A 20 -4.60 1.93 -19.49
C PRO A 20 -4.22 2.82 -20.67
N TYR A 21 -5.15 3.62 -21.21
CA TYR A 21 -4.91 4.54 -22.31
C TYR A 21 -4.62 5.97 -21.81
N ALA A 22 -5.11 6.31 -20.62
CA ALA A 22 -4.92 7.62 -20.00
C ALA A 22 -3.56 7.77 -19.30
N LYS A 23 -2.89 6.66 -18.97
CA LYS A 23 -1.59 6.66 -18.26
C LYS A 23 -0.57 5.82 -19.01
N ASP A 24 0.56 6.42 -19.36
CA ASP A 24 1.70 5.75 -19.99
C ASP A 24 2.73 5.21 -18.98
N GLY A 25 2.49 5.41 -17.68
CA GLY A 25 3.34 4.96 -16.60
C GLY A 25 4.49 5.90 -16.23
N SER A 26 4.72 6.97 -17.00
CA SER A 26 5.84 7.90 -16.76
C SER A 26 5.81 8.56 -15.38
N ASP A 27 4.62 8.82 -14.84
CA ASP A 27 4.42 9.42 -13.51
C ASP A 27 4.40 8.42 -12.34
N PHE A 28 4.43 7.11 -12.61
CA PHE A 28 4.32 6.10 -11.55
C PHE A 28 5.43 6.20 -10.50
N PRO A 29 6.72 6.37 -10.86
CA PRO A 29 7.78 6.54 -9.87
C PRO A 29 7.57 7.73 -8.92
N THR A 30 6.91 8.79 -9.39
CA THR A 30 6.57 9.96 -8.56
C THR A 30 5.49 9.60 -7.54
N LEU A 31 4.50 8.79 -7.92
CA LEU A 31 3.48 8.28 -7.01
C LEU A 31 4.08 7.34 -5.96
N PHE A 32 4.99 6.45 -6.34
CA PHE A 32 5.63 5.52 -5.41
C PHE A 32 6.41 6.27 -4.33
N LYS A 33 7.19 7.29 -4.73
CA LYS A 33 7.90 8.18 -3.80
C LYS A 33 6.98 9.04 -2.95
N LEU A 34 5.80 9.39 -3.44
CA LEU A 34 4.81 10.10 -2.64
C LEU A 34 4.23 9.18 -1.56
N GLN A 35 3.86 7.95 -1.91
CA GLN A 35 3.37 6.94 -0.97
C GLN A 35 4.40 6.65 0.12
N GLU A 36 5.66 6.44 -0.26
CA GLU A 36 6.77 6.24 0.69
C GLU A 36 6.84 7.36 1.73
N ARG A 37 6.86 8.62 1.27
CA ARG A 37 6.89 9.80 2.16
C ARG A 37 5.64 9.91 3.04
N MET A 38 4.47 9.53 2.51
CA MET A 38 3.21 9.55 3.28
C MET A 38 3.21 8.48 4.36
N ILE A 39 3.73 7.28 4.08
CA ILE A 39 3.90 6.20 5.07
C ILE A 39 4.82 6.68 6.19
N ASP A 40 6.02 7.16 5.83
CA ASP A 40 7.02 7.63 6.80
C ASP A 40 6.46 8.77 7.68
N HIS A 41 5.74 9.71 7.06
CA HIS A 41 5.09 10.78 7.81
C HIS A 41 3.98 10.25 8.73
N ALA A 42 3.12 9.35 8.25
CA ALA A 42 2.05 8.78 9.06
C ALA A 42 2.59 8.03 10.29
N LEU A 43 3.68 7.28 10.13
CA LEU A 43 4.35 6.58 11.23
C LEU A 43 4.88 7.58 12.28
N SER A 44 5.45 8.71 11.88
CA SER A 44 5.91 9.76 12.82
C SER A 44 4.82 10.37 13.70
N GLN A 45 3.55 10.25 13.29
CA GLN A 45 2.40 10.80 14.02
C GLN A 45 1.76 9.78 14.96
N LEU A 46 2.22 8.52 14.95
CA LEU A 46 1.69 7.49 15.84
C LEU A 46 2.22 7.67 17.26
N LYS A 47 1.34 7.45 18.24
CA LYS A 47 1.77 7.20 19.62
C LYS A 47 2.39 5.80 19.70
N PRO A 48 3.22 5.50 20.72
CA PRO A 48 3.68 4.13 20.98
C PRO A 48 2.51 3.13 21.01
N GLY A 49 2.64 2.02 20.29
CA GLY A 49 1.59 1.02 20.11
C GLY A 49 0.45 1.43 19.14
N GLY A 50 0.56 2.60 18.52
CA GLY A 50 -0.34 3.04 17.45
C GLY A 50 -0.20 2.17 16.19
N ARG A 51 -1.25 2.18 15.35
CA ARG A 51 -1.31 1.36 14.13
C ARG A 51 -1.52 2.23 12.90
N LEU A 52 -0.86 1.86 11.81
CA LEU A 52 -1.09 2.40 10.46
C LEU A 52 -1.74 1.31 9.61
N VAL A 53 -2.83 1.64 8.92
CA VAL A 53 -3.35 0.85 7.81
C VAL A 53 -3.00 1.61 6.54
N PHE A 54 -2.16 1.02 5.69
CA PHE A 54 -1.86 1.52 4.35
C PHE A 54 -2.68 0.72 3.34
N CYS A 55 -3.36 1.40 2.43
CA CYS A 55 -4.10 0.76 1.35
C CYS A 55 -3.99 1.57 0.06
N THR A 56 -4.02 0.85 -1.05
CA THR A 56 -4.11 1.39 -2.41
C THR A 56 -5.14 0.59 -3.20
N CYS A 57 -5.62 1.14 -4.32
CA CYS A 57 -6.43 0.42 -5.30
C CYS A 57 -5.61 0.04 -6.54
N SER A 58 -4.33 -0.28 -6.33
CA SER A 58 -3.37 -0.62 -7.38
C SER A 58 -3.09 -2.13 -7.45
N LEU A 59 -2.77 -2.60 -8.65
CA LEU A 59 -2.22 -3.93 -8.91
C LEU A 59 -0.70 -3.90 -9.17
N LEU A 60 -0.01 -2.78 -8.90
CA LEU A 60 1.44 -2.70 -8.99
C LEU A 60 2.07 -3.07 -7.64
N PRO A 61 3.04 -4.01 -7.58
CA PRO A 61 3.74 -4.32 -6.33
C PRO A 61 4.45 -3.12 -5.70
N ASP A 62 4.94 -2.19 -6.52
CA ASP A 62 5.54 -0.91 -6.10
C ASP A 62 4.61 0.02 -5.31
N GLU A 63 3.29 -0.25 -5.33
CA GLU A 63 2.26 0.47 -4.58
C GLU A 63 1.59 -0.39 -3.50
N GLY A 64 2.15 -1.58 -3.23
CA GLY A 64 1.67 -2.55 -2.26
C GLY A 64 2.83 -3.13 -1.45
N GLU A 65 3.21 -4.36 -1.75
CA GLU A 65 4.18 -5.18 -1.00
C GLU A 65 5.53 -4.47 -0.86
N ILE A 66 6.05 -3.88 -1.95
CA ILE A 66 7.36 -3.21 -1.95
C ILE A 66 7.36 -2.01 -0.98
N GLN A 67 6.25 -1.26 -0.89
CA GLN A 67 6.14 -0.16 0.07
C GLN A 67 6.23 -0.65 1.52
N VAL A 68 5.63 -1.81 1.80
CA VAL A 68 5.66 -2.44 3.14
C VAL A 68 7.07 -2.94 3.44
N GLU A 69 7.70 -3.67 2.52
CA GLU A 69 9.08 -4.15 2.68
C GLU A 69 10.06 -3.00 2.96
N ASP A 70 9.97 -1.92 2.18
CA ASP A 70 10.89 -0.79 2.31
C ASP A 70 10.62 0.00 3.60
N ALA A 71 9.36 0.14 4.01
CA ALA A 71 9.03 0.73 5.31
C ALA A 71 9.62 -0.07 6.47
N LEU A 72 9.58 -1.41 6.43
CA LEU A 72 10.19 -2.25 7.47
C LEU A 72 11.72 -2.12 7.50
N LYS A 73 12.37 -1.89 6.35
CA LYS A 73 13.81 -1.61 6.29
C LYS A 73 14.15 -0.24 6.90
N ARG A 74 13.30 0.77 6.69
CA ARG A 74 13.51 2.15 7.20
C ARG A 74 13.13 2.32 8.68
N HIS A 75 12.17 1.56 9.19
CA HIS A 75 11.63 1.69 10.55
C HIS A 75 11.74 0.36 11.32
N GLN A 76 12.78 0.23 12.15
CA GLN A 76 13.10 -1.04 12.85
C GLN A 76 12.12 -1.43 13.96
N ASP A 77 11.35 -0.47 14.47
CA ASP A 77 10.28 -0.67 15.45
C ASP A 77 8.92 -0.99 14.81
N LEU A 78 8.85 -0.99 13.47
CA LEU A 78 7.66 -1.36 12.73
C LEU A 78 7.56 -2.89 12.61
N THR A 79 6.38 -3.42 12.89
CA THR A 79 6.05 -4.82 12.68
C THR A 79 4.73 -4.92 11.93
N VAL A 80 4.62 -5.85 10.98
CA VAL A 80 3.33 -6.11 10.32
C VAL A 80 2.49 -7.02 11.19
N GLU A 81 1.24 -6.62 11.42
CA GLU A 81 0.22 -7.45 12.03
C GLU A 81 -0.61 -8.11 10.91
N PRO A 82 -0.58 -9.45 10.77
CA PRO A 82 -1.33 -10.13 9.73
C PRO A 82 -2.83 -9.84 9.83
N ILE A 83 -3.45 -9.52 8.69
CA ILE A 83 -4.88 -9.22 8.66
C ILE A 83 -5.69 -10.52 8.85
N LYS A 84 -6.25 -10.69 10.04
CA LYS A 84 -7.14 -11.82 10.38
C LYS A 84 -8.59 -11.37 10.35
N LEU A 85 -9.17 -11.28 9.16
CA LEU A 85 -10.58 -10.95 8.96
C LEU A 85 -11.36 -12.20 8.51
N ALA A 86 -12.52 -12.41 9.12
CA ALA A 86 -13.43 -13.47 8.68
C ALA A 86 -14.03 -13.13 7.31
N GLY A 87 -14.21 -14.14 6.45
CA GLY A 87 -14.85 -13.99 5.14
C GLY A 87 -13.91 -13.72 3.97
N PHE A 88 -12.60 -13.65 4.20
CA PHE A 88 -11.59 -13.63 3.14
C PHE A 88 -11.03 -15.04 2.90
N ASP A 89 -10.70 -15.35 1.66
CA ASP A 89 -9.96 -16.56 1.32
C ASP A 89 -8.56 -16.46 1.93
N PRO A 90 -8.08 -17.43 2.73
CA PRO A 90 -6.73 -17.43 3.26
C PRO A 90 -5.65 -17.27 2.19
N ALA A 91 -5.91 -17.70 0.95
CA ALA A 91 -5.00 -17.55 -0.18
C ALA A 91 -4.76 -16.09 -0.61
N TRP A 92 -5.56 -15.13 -0.12
CA TRP A 92 -5.39 -13.69 -0.39
C TRP A 92 -4.44 -13.01 0.60
N THR A 93 -3.86 -13.76 1.55
CA THR A 93 -2.85 -13.19 2.46
C THR A 93 -1.50 -13.20 1.78
N THR A 94 -0.82 -12.05 1.74
CA THR A 94 0.54 -11.96 1.18
C THR A 94 1.59 -12.38 2.20
N ASP A 95 2.81 -12.68 1.74
CA ASP A 95 3.92 -13.07 2.62
C ASP A 95 4.31 -11.94 3.60
N GLU A 96 4.07 -10.69 3.21
CA GLU A 96 4.30 -9.50 4.05
C GLU A 96 3.20 -9.31 5.10
N GLY A 97 2.12 -10.10 5.06
CA GLY A 97 0.99 -10.05 6.01
C GLY A 97 -0.18 -9.14 5.57
N GLY A 98 -0.16 -8.67 4.32
CA GLY A 98 -1.24 -7.88 3.70
C GLY A 98 -2.37 -8.73 3.13
N LEU A 99 -3.33 -8.06 2.48
CA LEU A 99 -4.41 -8.69 1.71
C LEU A 99 -4.34 -8.28 0.23
N ARG A 100 -4.47 -9.25 -0.68
CA ARG A 100 -4.50 -9.02 -2.12
C ARG A 100 -5.26 -10.08 -2.91
#